data_AF-A0A7V9L136-F1
#
_entry.id   AF-A0A7V9L136-F1
#
_cell.length_a   1.000
_cell.length_b   1.000
_cell.length_c   1.000
_cell.angle_alpha   90.00
_cell.angle_beta   90.00
_cell.angle_gamma   90.00
#
_symmetry.space_group_name_H-M   'P 1'
#
loop_
_entity.id
_entity.type
_entity.pdbx_description
1 polymer ?
#
loop_
_entity_poly.entity_id
_entity_poly.type
_entity_poly.pdbx_seq_one_letter_code
_entity_poly.pdbx_strand_id
1 'polypeptide(L)'
;MRWILAMLAVTACRREESCIDGECPSPCARLAFVCEPRDLKELYVGPVGDAPAEYRLLRGNAADDDTLISNGIVTAVISALDHPNDLGPTGGNLIDYGPAGGVDDLTISYQLAGILPEDAFAYRTVEIETIDDRVAVTLRGTLDGRPEVAIATRYELGSCDPGLRIRSELWNGSAETHAWFVADAVHHGTRRVQPFSPGAERGYLAPKLDLLELTDLWQPHRFDAGATPNRESPGYATVACNEEALFGVDDPEIAAAGTPIEIVGPGATVGFERFVIAAGAGQGP
;
A
#
# COMPACT_ATOMS: atom_id res chain seq x y z
N MET A 1 -3.31 -14.16 -57.38
CA MET A 1 -2.85 -13.17 -56.38
C MET A 1 -3.31 -13.65 -55.00
N ARG A 2 -2.40 -14.24 -54.21
CA ARG A 2 -2.66 -14.68 -52.84
C ARG A 2 -2.28 -13.53 -51.91
N TRP A 3 -3.26 -12.96 -51.21
CA TRP A 3 -3.02 -11.99 -50.15
C TRP A 3 -2.64 -12.77 -48.88
N ILE A 4 -1.42 -12.55 -48.40
CA ILE A 4 -0.98 -12.98 -47.08
C ILE A 4 -1.40 -11.86 -46.13
N LEU A 5 -2.43 -12.09 -45.31
CA LEU A 5 -2.69 -11.26 -44.15
C LEU A 5 -1.58 -11.53 -43.14
N ALA A 6 -0.66 -10.59 -42.97
CA ALA A 6 0.24 -10.57 -41.84
C ALA A 6 -0.55 -10.11 -40.61
N MET A 7 -0.85 -11.04 -39.70
CA MET A 7 -1.24 -10.68 -38.34
C MET A 7 -0.03 -10.03 -37.67
N LEU A 8 -0.03 -8.70 -37.59
CA LEU A 8 0.82 -7.98 -36.64
C LEU A 8 0.30 -8.30 -35.24
N ALA A 9 0.95 -9.25 -34.56
CA ALA A 9 0.82 -9.37 -33.12
C ALA A 9 1.39 -8.09 -32.51
N VAL A 10 0.52 -7.21 -32.02
CA VAL A 10 0.91 -6.06 -31.21
C VAL A 10 1.35 -6.61 -29.87
N THR A 11 2.61 -7.02 -29.76
CA THR A 11 3.25 -7.21 -28.47
C THR A 11 3.41 -5.83 -27.86
N ALA A 12 2.45 -5.40 -27.05
CA ALA A 12 2.64 -4.22 -26.21
C ALA A 12 3.87 -4.50 -25.34
N CYS A 13 4.95 -3.75 -25.56
CA CYS A 13 6.15 -3.87 -24.74
C CYS A 13 5.78 -3.48 -23.32
N ARG A 14 5.73 -4.46 -22.41
CA ARG A 14 5.64 -4.21 -20.97
C ARG A 14 6.86 -3.41 -20.54
N ARG A 15 6.68 -2.53 -19.55
CA ARG A 15 7.78 -1.80 -18.91
C ARG A 15 8.78 -2.84 -18.38
N GLU A 16 10.09 -2.62 -18.63
CA GLU A 16 11.14 -3.59 -18.26
C GLU A 16 11.20 -3.85 -16.74
N GLU A 17 10.71 -2.91 -15.92
CA GLU A 17 10.64 -2.99 -14.46
C GLU A 17 9.17 -3.04 -14.00
N SER A 18 8.62 -4.24 -13.87
CA SER A 18 7.23 -4.49 -13.47
C SER A 18 7.16 -5.54 -12.37
N CYS A 19 6.23 -5.36 -11.44
CA CYS A 19 5.95 -6.34 -10.40
C CYS A 19 4.93 -7.40 -10.82
N ILE A 20 4.29 -7.23 -11.98
CA ILE A 20 3.22 -8.11 -12.46
C ILE A 20 3.75 -9.50 -12.81
N ASP A 21 4.93 -9.58 -13.42
CA ASP A 21 5.55 -10.85 -13.82
C ASP A 21 7.05 -10.82 -13.50
N GLY A 22 7.51 -11.73 -12.65
CA GLY A 22 8.93 -11.87 -12.31
C GLY A 22 9.40 -10.97 -11.16
N GLU A 23 10.69 -10.61 -11.19
CA GLU A 23 11.34 -9.83 -10.14
C GLU A 23 10.71 -8.44 -10.02
N CYS A 24 10.22 -8.11 -8.82
CA CYS A 24 9.65 -6.81 -8.54
C CYS A 24 10.75 -5.85 -8.04
N PRO A 25 10.96 -4.69 -8.68
CA PRO A 25 11.96 -3.72 -8.23
C PRO A 25 11.65 -3.20 -6.82
N SER A 26 12.71 -2.83 -6.09
CA SER A 26 12.60 -2.20 -4.77
C SER A 26 11.79 -0.88 -4.87
N PRO A 27 10.70 -0.72 -4.10
CA PRO A 27 9.94 0.52 -4.09
C PRO A 27 10.76 1.66 -3.48
N CYS A 28 10.55 2.88 -3.98
CA CYS A 28 11.20 4.07 -3.42
C CYS A 28 12.74 3.97 -3.39
N ALA A 29 13.36 3.28 -4.36
CA ALA A 29 14.80 2.98 -4.37
C ALA A 29 15.74 4.20 -4.23
N ARG A 30 15.23 5.41 -4.46
CA ARG A 30 15.95 6.68 -4.25
C ARG A 30 16.07 7.09 -2.77
N LEU A 31 15.25 6.55 -1.88
CA LEU A 31 15.34 6.78 -0.44
C LEU A 31 16.43 5.88 0.14
N ALA A 32 17.37 6.49 0.87
CA ALA A 32 18.42 5.79 1.59
C ALA A 32 18.45 6.28 3.03
N PHE A 33 18.41 5.35 3.97
CA PHE A 33 18.47 5.62 5.40
C PHE A 33 19.72 4.97 5.98
N VAL A 34 20.33 5.65 6.95
CA VAL A 34 21.54 5.19 7.61
C VAL A 34 21.26 5.16 9.11
N CYS A 35 21.59 4.05 9.74
CA CYS A 35 21.48 3.84 11.18
C CYS A 35 22.83 3.37 11.73
N GLU A 36 23.07 3.57 13.02
CA GLU A 36 24.31 3.11 13.64
C GLU A 36 24.34 1.57 13.68
N PRO A 37 25.50 0.91 13.50
CA PRO A 37 25.57 -0.57 13.50
C PRO A 37 25.00 -1.24 14.75
N ARG A 38 24.98 -0.53 15.89
CA ARG A 38 24.40 -1.02 17.15
C ARG A 38 22.86 -1.02 17.17
N ASP A 39 22.25 -0.25 16.28
CA ASP A 39 20.80 -0.11 16.15
C ASP A 39 20.23 -1.14 15.15
N LEU A 40 21.10 -1.80 14.38
CA LEU A 40 20.71 -2.90 13.48
C LEU A 40 20.15 -4.08 14.28
N LYS A 41 18.98 -4.54 13.86
CA LYS A 41 18.35 -5.77 14.33
C LYS A 41 18.29 -6.79 13.20
N GLU A 42 18.13 -8.05 13.55
CA GLU A 42 17.89 -9.10 12.57
C GLU A 42 16.52 -8.87 11.91
N LEU A 43 16.49 -8.84 10.58
CA LEU A 43 15.23 -8.72 9.86
C LEU A 43 14.36 -9.94 10.09
N TYR A 44 13.05 -9.73 10.17
CA TYR A 44 12.07 -10.81 10.24
C TYR A 44 11.06 -10.70 9.11
N VAL A 45 10.76 -11.84 8.50
CA VAL A 45 9.60 -12.04 7.65
C VAL A 45 9.06 -13.45 7.85
N GLY A 46 7.76 -13.57 8.13
CA GLY A 46 7.13 -14.86 8.39
C GLY A 46 5.78 -14.74 9.10
N PRO A 47 5.18 -15.87 9.51
CA PRO A 47 3.90 -15.88 10.20
C PRO A 47 3.96 -15.16 11.56
N VAL A 48 2.93 -14.37 11.89
CA VAL A 48 2.82 -13.67 13.19
C VAL A 48 2.98 -14.62 14.38
N GLY A 49 2.44 -15.83 14.29
CA GLY A 49 2.51 -16.86 15.32
C GLY A 49 3.94 -17.29 15.68
N ASP A 50 4.86 -17.18 14.72
CA ASP A 50 6.27 -17.54 14.85
C ASP A 50 7.18 -16.32 15.12
N ALA A 51 6.65 -15.10 15.05
CA ALA A 51 7.44 -13.88 15.18
C ALA A 51 8.00 -13.72 16.61
N PRO A 52 9.25 -13.26 16.78
CA PRO A 52 9.78 -12.85 18.08
C PRO A 52 8.87 -11.83 18.76
N ALA A 53 8.73 -11.91 20.09
CA ALA A 53 7.80 -11.08 20.85
C ALA A 53 8.12 -9.58 20.72
N GLU A 54 9.40 -9.23 20.59
CA GLU A 54 9.89 -7.87 20.38
C GLU A 54 9.46 -7.24 19.06
N TYR A 55 9.04 -8.05 18.07
CA TYR A 55 8.57 -7.54 16.77
C TYR A 55 7.05 -7.45 16.71
N ARG A 56 6.31 -8.15 17.58
CA ARG A 56 4.86 -8.16 17.55
C ARG A 56 4.30 -6.83 18.05
N LEU A 57 3.30 -6.31 17.34
CA LEU A 57 2.59 -5.10 17.76
C LEU A 57 1.63 -5.43 18.90
N LEU A 58 1.54 -4.52 19.86
CA LEU A 58 0.55 -4.53 20.93
C LEU A 58 -0.77 -4.01 20.37
N ARG A 59 -1.90 -4.65 20.73
CA ARG A 59 -3.25 -4.28 20.27
C ARG A 59 -3.49 -4.43 18.76
N GLY A 60 -2.58 -5.09 18.04
CA GLY A 60 -2.82 -5.54 16.67
C GLY A 60 -3.92 -6.60 16.61
N ASN A 61 -4.54 -6.72 15.43
CA ASN A 61 -5.66 -7.63 15.18
C ASN A 61 -5.26 -8.84 14.32
N ALA A 62 -3.97 -9.01 14.05
CA ALA A 62 -3.46 -10.13 13.26
C ALA A 62 -3.76 -11.51 13.84
N ALA A 63 -4.04 -12.44 12.93
CA ALA A 63 -4.05 -13.88 13.16
C ALA A 63 -2.63 -14.46 13.07
N ASP A 64 -2.44 -15.68 13.59
CA ASP A 64 -1.12 -16.32 13.66
C ASP A 64 -0.47 -16.59 12.29
N ASP A 65 -1.28 -16.77 11.25
CA ASP A 65 -0.88 -17.06 9.87
C ASP A 65 -0.81 -15.83 8.95
N ASP A 66 -1.14 -14.65 9.46
CA ASP A 66 -0.82 -13.39 8.77
C ASP A 66 0.70 -13.21 8.68
N THR A 67 1.17 -12.47 7.67
CA THR A 67 2.61 -12.28 7.43
C THR A 67 3.11 -11.01 8.11
N LEU A 68 4.01 -11.15 9.06
CA LEU A 68 4.72 -10.06 9.72
C LEU A 68 6.05 -9.80 9.02
N ILE A 69 6.33 -8.53 8.71
CA ILE A 69 7.66 -8.03 8.34
C ILE A 69 8.15 -7.02 9.39
N SER A 70 9.41 -7.14 9.80
CA SER A 70 10.01 -6.20 10.75
C SER A 70 11.51 -6.05 10.53
N ASN A 71 12.01 -4.83 10.78
CA ASN A 71 13.44 -4.54 10.87
C ASN A 71 13.85 -4.15 12.31
N GLY A 72 12.97 -4.35 13.30
CA GLY A 72 13.18 -3.94 14.68
C GLY A 72 13.04 -2.43 14.94
N ILE A 73 12.78 -1.61 13.92
CA ILE A 73 12.40 -0.19 14.04
C ILE A 73 10.88 -0.08 13.84
N VAL A 74 10.36 -0.68 12.77
CA VAL A 74 8.94 -0.75 12.44
C VAL A 74 8.53 -2.19 12.17
N THR A 75 7.25 -2.48 12.40
CA THR A 75 6.60 -3.74 12.06
C THR A 75 5.36 -3.45 11.22
N ALA A 76 5.18 -4.23 10.16
CA ALA A 76 3.96 -4.29 9.37
C ALA A 76 3.43 -5.71 9.34
N VAL A 77 2.11 -5.86 9.40
CA VAL A 77 1.43 -7.15 9.24
C VAL A 77 0.50 -7.09 8.03
N ILE A 78 0.71 -8.05 7.13
CA ILE A 78 -0.05 -8.25 5.90
C ILE A 78 -0.96 -9.45 6.11
N SER A 79 -2.27 -9.27 5.89
CA SER A 79 -3.22 -10.36 6.12
C SER A 79 -3.00 -11.55 5.17
N ALA A 80 -3.22 -12.78 5.64
CA ALA A 80 -3.16 -13.99 4.82
C ALA A 80 -4.20 -13.92 3.69
N LEU A 81 -3.92 -14.54 2.53
CA LEU A 81 -4.73 -14.37 1.31
C LEU A 81 -6.21 -14.77 1.48
N ASP A 82 -6.50 -15.74 2.34
CA ASP A 82 -7.84 -16.22 2.68
C ASP A 82 -8.50 -15.48 3.86
N HIS A 83 -7.89 -14.38 4.32
CA HIS A 83 -8.45 -13.43 5.28
C HIS A 83 -8.97 -12.17 4.56
N PRO A 84 -10.16 -12.23 3.91
CA PRO A 84 -10.79 -11.04 3.36
C PRO A 84 -11.12 -10.07 4.50
N ASN A 85 -10.90 -8.78 4.25
CA ASN A 85 -11.12 -7.74 5.24
C ASN A 85 -11.92 -6.60 4.61
N ASP A 86 -13.07 -6.28 5.20
CA ASP A 86 -13.93 -5.16 4.81
C ASP A 86 -14.25 -5.14 3.29
N LEU A 87 -13.68 -4.20 2.53
CA LEU A 87 -13.85 -4.07 1.08
C LEU A 87 -12.83 -4.89 0.26
N GLY A 88 -11.83 -5.50 0.91
CA GLY A 88 -10.86 -6.37 0.28
C GLY A 88 -11.44 -7.77 0.02
N PRO A 89 -11.61 -8.20 -1.25
CA PRO A 89 -12.17 -9.51 -1.60
C PRO A 89 -11.26 -10.68 -1.18
N THR A 90 -9.99 -10.39 -0.89
CA THR A 90 -8.97 -11.30 -0.36
C THR A 90 -8.16 -10.58 0.71
N GLY A 91 -7.31 -11.31 1.43
CA GLY A 91 -6.25 -10.67 2.20
C GLY A 91 -5.09 -10.18 1.33
N GLY A 92 -3.94 -9.89 1.92
CA GLY A 92 -2.84 -9.15 1.29
C GLY A 92 -2.83 -7.65 1.65
N ASN A 93 -3.72 -7.24 2.55
CA ASN A 93 -3.86 -5.86 3.00
C ASN A 93 -2.99 -5.62 4.24
N LEU A 94 -2.51 -4.39 4.42
CA LEU A 94 -1.79 -4.00 5.63
C LEU A 94 -2.82 -3.82 6.75
N ILE A 95 -2.81 -4.70 7.74
CA ILE A 95 -3.83 -4.72 8.81
C ILE A 95 -3.32 -4.13 10.12
N ASP A 96 -2.04 -4.34 10.45
CA ASP A 96 -1.41 -3.76 11.63
C ASP A 96 -0.11 -3.06 11.22
N TYR A 97 0.16 -1.87 11.75
CA TYR A 97 1.39 -1.13 11.43
C TYR A 97 1.81 -0.21 12.57
N GLY A 98 3.10 -0.23 12.91
CA GLY A 98 3.62 0.63 13.97
C GLY A 98 5.12 0.45 14.24
N PRO A 99 5.66 1.18 15.24
CA PRO A 99 6.99 0.90 15.78
C PRO A 99 7.08 -0.54 16.28
N ALA A 100 8.22 -1.21 16.04
CA ALA A 100 8.40 -2.60 16.45
C ALA A 100 8.24 -2.76 17.98
N GLY A 101 7.41 -3.72 18.41
CA GLY A 101 7.06 -3.93 19.82
C GLY A 101 6.16 -2.84 20.43
N GLY A 102 5.77 -1.83 19.64
CA GLY A 102 4.91 -0.73 20.04
C GLY A 102 3.42 -1.05 19.93
N VAL A 103 2.59 -0.02 20.07
CA VAL A 103 1.13 -0.13 19.89
C VAL A 103 0.78 0.04 18.42
N ASP A 104 -0.17 -0.76 17.95
CA ASP A 104 -0.87 -0.56 16.70
C ASP A 104 -2.20 0.18 16.93
N ASP A 105 -2.49 1.14 16.05
CA ASP A 105 -3.79 1.81 15.95
C ASP A 105 -4.24 1.97 14.48
N LEU A 106 -3.54 1.32 13.54
CA LEU A 106 -4.03 1.16 12.18
C LEU A 106 -5.23 0.21 12.25
N THR A 107 -6.31 0.52 11.53
CA THR A 107 -7.42 -0.43 11.41
C THR A 107 -7.18 -1.38 10.25
N ILE A 108 -6.95 -0.82 9.07
CA ILE A 108 -6.60 -1.51 7.83
C ILE A 108 -6.24 -0.47 6.76
N SER A 109 -5.33 -0.85 5.86
CA SER A 109 -5.06 -0.18 4.59
C SER A 109 -5.17 -1.21 3.45
N TYR A 110 -6.11 -1.01 2.53
CA TYR A 110 -6.29 -1.86 1.35
C TYR A 110 -6.04 -1.09 0.05
N GLN A 111 -5.61 -1.80 -0.99
CA GLN A 111 -5.32 -1.24 -2.30
C GLN A 111 -6.51 -1.33 -3.23
N LEU A 112 -6.70 -0.31 -4.07
CA LEU A 112 -7.77 -0.25 -5.07
C LEU A 112 -7.33 0.48 -6.34
N ALA A 113 -8.00 0.18 -7.46
CA ALA A 113 -7.75 0.74 -8.78
C ALA A 113 -8.82 1.75 -9.24
N GLY A 114 -9.81 2.06 -8.41
CA GLY A 114 -10.99 2.82 -8.80
C GLY A 114 -12.00 2.93 -7.65
N ILE A 115 -13.24 3.25 -7.98
CA ILE A 115 -14.27 3.57 -6.97
C ILE A 115 -15.36 2.51 -6.89
N LEU A 116 -15.36 1.59 -7.86
CA LEU A 116 -16.32 0.50 -7.90
C LEU A 116 -15.76 -0.67 -7.08
N PRO A 117 -16.63 -1.46 -6.42
CA PRO A 117 -16.19 -2.67 -5.72
C PRO A 117 -15.38 -3.63 -6.61
N GLU A 118 -15.71 -3.68 -7.91
CA GLU A 118 -15.03 -4.49 -8.91
C GLU A 118 -13.56 -4.07 -9.17
N ASP A 119 -13.17 -2.86 -8.76
CA ASP A 119 -11.82 -2.32 -8.90
C ASP A 119 -10.96 -2.55 -7.64
N ALA A 120 -11.43 -3.36 -6.68
CA ALA A 120 -10.65 -3.76 -5.51
C ALA A 120 -9.58 -4.79 -5.89
N PHE A 121 -8.44 -4.76 -5.18
CA PHE A 121 -7.35 -5.70 -5.42
C PHE A 121 -7.69 -7.08 -4.84
N ALA A 122 -7.68 -8.12 -5.69
CA ALA A 122 -7.92 -9.51 -5.30
C ALA A 122 -6.65 -10.34 -5.52
N TYR A 123 -5.86 -10.51 -4.46
CA TYR A 123 -4.60 -11.23 -4.48
C TYR A 123 -4.78 -12.75 -4.46
N ARG A 124 -3.86 -13.47 -5.09
CA ARG A 124 -3.90 -14.93 -5.30
C ARG A 124 -2.60 -15.63 -4.96
N THR A 125 -1.48 -14.92 -5.03
CA THR A 125 -0.17 -15.46 -4.66
C THR A 125 0.53 -14.50 -3.72
N VAL A 126 1.39 -15.07 -2.88
CA VAL A 126 2.29 -14.36 -1.99
C VAL A 126 3.68 -14.96 -2.15
N GLU A 127 4.67 -14.09 -2.31
CA GLU A 127 6.09 -14.43 -2.38
C GLU A 127 6.83 -13.65 -1.30
N ILE A 128 7.64 -14.36 -0.51
CA ILE A 128 8.43 -13.80 0.56
C ILE A 128 9.90 -13.86 0.14
N GLU A 129 10.60 -12.73 0.29
CA GLU A 129 12.01 -12.60 -0.05
C GLU A 129 12.79 -12.04 1.14
N THR A 130 13.95 -12.63 1.40
CA THR A 130 14.99 -12.07 2.27
C THR A 130 16.23 -11.86 1.42
N ILE A 131 16.67 -10.62 1.26
CA ILE A 131 17.80 -10.26 0.39
C ILE A 131 18.73 -9.37 1.20
N ASP A 132 19.88 -9.89 1.60
CA ASP A 132 20.94 -9.17 2.35
C ASP A 132 20.41 -8.28 3.50
N ASP A 133 20.17 -7.00 3.22
CA ASP A 133 19.75 -5.94 4.15
C ASP A 133 18.26 -5.57 4.02
N ARG A 134 17.44 -6.39 3.36
CA ARG A 134 16.00 -6.17 3.19
C ARG A 134 15.16 -7.45 3.26
N VAL A 135 13.90 -7.28 3.65
CA VAL A 135 12.84 -8.28 3.55
C VAL A 135 11.67 -7.71 2.75
N ALA A 136 10.99 -8.57 2.01
CA ALA A 136 9.83 -8.16 1.22
C ALA A 136 8.74 -9.23 1.12
N VAL A 137 7.52 -8.76 0.94
CA VAL A 137 6.34 -9.57 0.63
C VAL A 137 5.75 -9.02 -0.66
N THR A 138 5.70 -9.85 -1.70
CA THR A 138 5.10 -9.51 -2.99
C THR A 138 3.84 -10.33 -3.21
N LEU A 139 2.72 -9.63 -3.40
CA LEU A 139 1.42 -10.21 -3.67
C LEU A 139 1.06 -9.96 -5.12
N ARG A 140 0.43 -10.93 -5.78
CA ARG A 140 -0.07 -10.80 -7.16
C ARG A 140 -1.45 -11.37 -7.30
N GLY A 141 -2.21 -10.83 -8.25
CA GLY A 141 -3.59 -11.24 -8.51
C GLY A 141 -4.22 -10.46 -9.64
N THR A 142 -5.52 -10.21 -9.51
CA THR A 142 -6.29 -9.40 -10.47
C THR A 142 -7.17 -8.41 -9.74
N LEU A 143 -7.80 -7.49 -10.45
CA LEU A 143 -8.97 -6.80 -9.89
C LEU A 143 -10.12 -7.81 -9.72
N ASP A 144 -10.98 -7.58 -8.73
CA ASP A 144 -12.04 -8.53 -8.35
C ASP A 144 -13.02 -8.83 -9.49
N GLY A 145 -13.55 -7.77 -10.11
CA GLY A 145 -14.51 -7.89 -11.20
C GLY A 145 -13.87 -7.99 -12.59
N ARG A 146 -12.54 -7.86 -12.69
CA ARG A 146 -11.80 -7.75 -13.95
C ARG A 146 -10.57 -8.66 -13.96
N PRO A 147 -10.74 -9.98 -14.16
CA PRO A 147 -9.64 -10.95 -14.14
C PRO A 147 -8.59 -10.72 -15.25
N GLU A 148 -8.91 -9.94 -16.27
CA GLU A 148 -7.98 -9.51 -17.31
C GLU A 148 -7.05 -8.37 -16.88
N VAL A 149 -7.30 -7.73 -15.74
CA VAL A 149 -6.46 -6.66 -15.19
C VAL A 149 -5.58 -7.25 -14.09
N ALA A 150 -4.31 -7.44 -14.39
CA ALA A 150 -3.36 -7.99 -13.44
C ALA A 150 -2.91 -6.92 -12.45
N ILE A 151 -2.69 -7.32 -11.19
CA ILE A 151 -2.20 -6.44 -10.12
C ILE A 151 -1.02 -7.05 -9.39
N ALA A 152 -0.21 -6.20 -8.79
CA ALA A 152 0.80 -6.59 -7.82
C ALA A 152 0.95 -5.53 -6.73
N THR A 153 1.25 -5.97 -5.51
CA THR A 153 1.69 -5.10 -4.42
C THR A 153 2.90 -5.70 -3.74
N ARG A 154 3.97 -4.91 -3.59
CA ARG A 154 5.17 -5.25 -2.84
C ARG A 154 5.29 -4.37 -1.62
N TYR A 155 5.39 -5.01 -0.46
CA TYR A 155 5.77 -4.40 0.81
C TYR A 155 7.25 -4.73 1.06
N GLU A 156 8.08 -3.75 1.38
CA GLU A 156 9.52 -3.94 1.58
C GLU A 156 10.04 -3.11 2.76
N LEU A 157 10.92 -3.72 3.55
CA LEU A 157 11.66 -3.08 4.64
C LEU A 157 13.15 -3.36 4.50
N GLY A 158 13.94 -2.30 4.42
CA GLY A 158 15.39 -2.33 4.63
C GLY A 158 15.77 -2.24 6.11
N SER A 159 16.98 -2.66 6.47
CA SER A 159 17.45 -2.74 7.87
C SER A 159 17.43 -1.40 8.63
N CYS A 160 17.59 -0.27 7.95
CA CYS A 160 17.58 1.06 8.56
C CYS A 160 16.33 1.88 8.21
N ASP A 161 15.35 1.31 7.51
CA ASP A 161 14.17 2.06 7.10
C ASP A 161 13.31 2.43 8.32
N PRO A 162 12.97 3.72 8.53
CA PRO A 162 12.06 4.14 9.60
C PRO A 162 10.58 3.93 9.22
N GLY A 163 10.31 3.26 8.11
CA GLY A 163 8.99 3.18 7.49
C GLY A 163 8.93 2.07 6.44
N LEU A 164 7.72 1.75 6.01
CA LEU A 164 7.42 0.73 5.03
C LEU A 164 7.46 1.28 3.61
N ARG A 165 8.20 0.63 2.71
CA ARG A 165 8.19 0.92 1.28
C ARG A 165 7.11 0.07 0.63
N ILE A 166 6.23 0.70 -0.16
CA ILE A 166 5.14 -0.01 -0.83
C ILE A 166 5.14 0.38 -2.31
N ARG A 167 5.08 -0.62 -3.19
CA ARG A 167 4.77 -0.45 -4.61
C ARG A 167 3.49 -1.22 -4.93
N SER A 168 2.54 -0.56 -5.55
CA SER A 168 1.37 -1.21 -6.15
C SER A 168 1.34 -0.92 -7.63
N GLU A 169 0.98 -1.91 -8.43
CA GLU A 169 0.97 -1.83 -9.89
C GLU A 169 -0.28 -2.52 -10.43
N LEU A 170 -0.87 -1.94 -11.48
CA LEU A 170 -1.89 -2.59 -12.29
C LEU A 170 -1.49 -2.58 -13.76
N TRP A 171 -1.89 -3.61 -14.48
CA TRP A 171 -1.71 -3.74 -15.92
C TRP A 171 -3.03 -4.06 -16.61
N ASN A 172 -3.41 -3.22 -17.56
CA ASN A 172 -4.65 -3.39 -18.34
C ASN A 172 -4.47 -4.49 -19.41
N GLY A 173 -4.83 -5.73 -19.10
CA GLY A 173 -4.87 -6.81 -20.10
C GLY A 173 -6.16 -6.86 -20.93
N SER A 174 -7.12 -5.96 -20.68
CA SER A 174 -8.38 -5.90 -21.43
C SER A 174 -8.18 -5.24 -22.81
N ALA A 175 -9.20 -5.34 -23.66
CA ALA A 175 -9.26 -4.60 -24.93
C ALA A 175 -9.84 -3.19 -24.76
N GLU A 176 -10.28 -2.83 -23.55
CA GLU A 176 -10.97 -1.58 -23.25
C GLU A 176 -10.04 -0.56 -22.59
N THR A 177 -10.43 0.70 -22.67
CA THR A 177 -9.76 1.80 -21.97
C THR A 177 -10.57 2.15 -20.72
N HIS A 178 -9.88 2.28 -19.59
CA HIS A 178 -10.50 2.58 -18.30
C HIS A 178 -9.94 3.86 -17.69
N ALA A 179 -10.69 4.48 -16.80
CA ALA A 179 -10.19 5.56 -15.96
C ALA A 179 -9.86 4.98 -14.58
N TRP A 180 -8.58 4.96 -14.22
CA TRP A 180 -8.11 4.34 -12.97
C TRP A 180 -7.13 5.24 -12.24
N PHE A 181 -6.98 4.97 -10.96
CA PHE A 181 -5.92 5.47 -10.10
C PHE A 181 -5.48 4.31 -9.20
N VAL A 182 -4.28 4.34 -8.66
CA VAL A 182 -3.85 3.39 -7.63
C VAL A 182 -3.75 4.11 -6.31
N ALA A 183 -4.51 3.66 -5.31
CA ALA A 183 -4.52 4.27 -3.99
C ALA A 183 -4.49 3.22 -2.88
N ASP A 184 -4.05 3.67 -1.71
CA ASP A 184 -4.43 3.06 -0.44
C ASP A 184 -5.69 3.74 0.07
N ALA A 185 -6.65 2.93 0.51
CA ALA A 185 -7.77 3.38 1.31
C ALA A 185 -7.57 2.91 2.76
N VAL A 186 -7.63 3.85 3.69
CA VAL A 186 -7.41 3.63 5.12
C VAL A 186 -8.70 3.89 5.86
N HIS A 187 -9.14 2.89 6.63
CA HIS A 187 -10.26 3.05 7.54
C HIS A 187 -9.74 3.62 8.86
N HIS A 188 -9.98 4.91 9.10
CA HIS A 188 -9.62 5.57 10.35
C HIS A 188 -10.59 5.23 11.47
N GLY A 189 -11.89 5.30 11.17
CA GLY A 189 -12.95 5.20 12.16
C GLY A 189 -13.02 6.48 13.00
N THR A 190 -14.23 7.02 13.14
CA THR A 190 -14.52 8.38 13.68
C THR A 190 -13.96 8.72 15.07
N ARG A 191 -13.37 7.76 15.80
CA ARG A 191 -12.81 7.93 17.15
C ARG A 191 -11.38 7.42 17.33
N ARG A 192 -10.68 7.01 16.27
CA ARG A 192 -9.29 6.51 16.37
C ARG A 192 -8.30 7.52 15.82
N VAL A 193 -7.79 7.28 14.61
CA VAL A 193 -6.82 8.13 13.92
C VAL A 193 -7.55 9.35 13.35
N GLN A 194 -7.10 10.55 13.67
CA GLN A 194 -7.59 11.75 13.02
C GLN A 194 -6.72 12.01 11.79
N PRO A 195 -7.28 11.93 10.57
CA PRO A 195 -6.51 12.18 9.38
C PRO A 195 -6.20 13.66 9.21
N PHE A 196 -5.13 13.92 8.48
CA PHE A 196 -4.61 15.23 8.15
C PHE A 196 -4.01 15.20 6.75
N SER A 197 -4.56 16.02 5.86
CA SER A 197 -4.04 16.27 4.53
C SER A 197 -3.73 17.77 4.34
N PRO A 198 -2.52 18.18 3.93
CA PRO A 198 -2.20 19.58 3.74
C PRO A 198 -2.88 20.14 2.49
N GLY A 199 -3.61 21.24 2.63
CA GLY A 199 -4.25 21.94 1.51
C GLY A 199 -5.08 23.14 1.95
N ALA A 200 -5.46 24.00 1.00
CA ALA A 200 -6.40 25.10 1.27
C ALA A 200 -7.76 24.51 1.69
N GLU A 201 -8.30 24.96 2.82
CA GLU A 201 -9.54 24.43 3.43
C GLU A 201 -9.47 22.93 3.79
N ARG A 202 -8.25 22.36 3.86
CA ARG A 202 -7.95 21.01 4.35
C ARG A 202 -7.18 21.09 5.69
N GLY A 203 -6.56 19.98 6.08
CA GLY A 203 -5.89 19.78 7.37
C GLY A 203 -6.71 18.78 8.17
N TYR A 204 -7.17 19.18 9.35
CA TYR A 204 -8.17 18.41 10.12
C TYR A 204 -9.62 18.68 9.67
N LEU A 205 -9.80 19.49 8.63
CA LEU A 205 -11.08 19.80 8.03
C LEU A 205 -11.26 18.91 6.80
N ALA A 206 -12.10 17.89 6.95
CA ALA A 206 -12.48 17.01 5.86
C ALA A 206 -13.74 17.55 5.18
N PRO A 207 -13.74 17.81 3.86
CA PRO A 207 -14.98 18.02 3.14
C PRO A 207 -15.84 16.77 3.25
N LYS A 208 -17.17 16.93 3.26
CA LYS A 208 -18.07 15.78 3.28
C LYS A 208 -17.80 14.91 2.06
N LEU A 209 -17.52 13.62 2.27
CA LEU A 209 -17.40 12.67 1.17
C LEU A 209 -18.73 12.57 0.40
N ASP A 210 -18.71 13.02 -0.85
CA ASP A 210 -19.81 12.87 -1.80
C ASP A 210 -19.31 12.04 -2.99
N LEU A 211 -19.80 10.81 -3.09
CA LEU A 211 -19.38 9.86 -4.12
C LEU A 211 -19.76 10.32 -5.54
N LEU A 212 -20.74 11.23 -5.68
CA LEU A 212 -21.12 11.80 -6.97
C LEU A 212 -20.16 12.89 -7.45
N GLU A 213 -19.46 13.53 -6.52
CA GLU A 213 -18.51 14.62 -6.77
C GLU A 213 -17.07 14.18 -6.47
N LEU A 214 -16.80 12.87 -6.46
CA LEU A 214 -15.52 12.35 -6.02
C LEU A 214 -14.35 12.87 -6.86
N THR A 215 -14.54 13.07 -8.16
CA THR A 215 -13.52 13.67 -9.03
C THR A 215 -13.12 15.07 -8.57
N ASP A 216 -14.08 15.86 -8.07
CA ASP A 216 -13.81 17.19 -7.53
C ASP A 216 -13.15 17.12 -6.13
N LEU A 217 -13.40 16.06 -5.38
CA LEU A 217 -12.77 15.82 -4.08
C LEU A 217 -11.33 15.26 -4.21
N TRP A 218 -11.03 14.54 -5.28
CA TRP A 218 -9.75 13.86 -5.56
C TRP A 218 -8.64 14.84 -5.97
N GLN A 219 -8.15 15.63 -5.01
CA GLN A 219 -7.20 16.73 -5.26
C GLN A 219 -5.79 16.42 -4.75
N PRO A 220 -4.77 17.07 -5.34
CA PRO A 220 -3.38 16.86 -4.95
C PRO A 220 -3.07 17.42 -3.55
N HIS A 221 -2.22 16.71 -2.83
CA HIS A 221 -1.63 17.09 -1.55
C HIS A 221 -0.25 16.42 -1.39
N ARG A 222 0.62 16.94 -0.53
CA ARG A 222 2.04 16.51 -0.50
C ARG A 222 2.28 15.21 0.26
N PHE A 223 1.48 14.97 1.28
CA PHE A 223 1.56 13.83 2.17
C PHE A 223 0.22 13.66 2.85
N ASP A 224 -0.13 12.45 3.24
CA ASP A 224 -1.18 12.23 4.21
C ASP A 224 -0.57 11.88 5.55
N ALA A 225 -1.24 12.28 6.62
CA ALA A 225 -0.84 11.92 7.96
C ALA A 225 -2.08 11.62 8.80
N GLY A 226 -1.87 10.93 9.91
CA GLY A 226 -2.92 10.75 10.89
C GLY A 226 -2.33 10.36 12.23
N ALA A 227 -2.96 10.79 13.31
CA ALA A 227 -2.59 10.35 14.64
C ALA A 227 -3.83 10.24 15.51
N THR A 228 -3.80 9.32 16.47
CA THR A 228 -4.83 9.32 17.51
C THR A 228 -4.51 10.43 18.53
N PRO A 229 -5.50 10.92 19.29
CA PRO A 229 -5.23 11.85 20.40
C PRO A 229 -4.54 11.18 21.60
N ASN A 230 -4.36 9.85 21.59
CA ASN A 230 -3.67 9.12 22.64
C ASN A 230 -2.14 9.20 22.45
N ARG A 231 -1.43 9.58 23.52
CA ARG A 231 0.03 9.74 23.50
C ARG A 231 0.80 8.42 23.40
N GLU A 232 0.15 7.31 23.72
CA GLU A 232 0.72 5.97 23.57
C GLU A 232 0.53 5.43 22.16
N SER A 233 -0.23 6.11 21.30
CA SER A 233 -0.48 5.65 19.94
C SER A 233 0.57 6.15 18.97
N PRO A 234 0.88 5.39 17.91
CA PRO A 234 1.68 5.91 16.80
C PRO A 234 0.92 6.98 16.01
N GLY A 235 1.68 7.87 15.40
CA GLY A 235 1.25 8.68 14.27
C GLY A 235 1.76 8.05 12.97
N TYR A 236 1.00 8.25 11.91
CA TYR A 236 1.24 7.72 10.58
C TYR A 236 1.44 8.85 9.58
N ALA A 237 2.27 8.62 8.57
CA ALA A 237 2.34 9.48 7.40
C ALA A 237 2.65 8.69 6.13
N THR A 238 2.11 9.12 5.00
CA THR A 238 2.35 8.54 3.68
C THR A 238 2.87 9.62 2.75
N VAL A 239 3.92 9.31 1.99
CA VAL A 239 4.47 10.17 0.94
C VAL A 239 4.66 9.37 -0.35
N ALA A 240 4.38 9.99 -1.50
CA ALA A 240 4.69 9.39 -2.79
C ALA A 240 6.20 9.41 -3.08
N CYS A 241 6.68 8.37 -3.73
CA CYS A 241 8.09 8.22 -4.14
C CYS A 241 8.30 8.40 -5.64
N ASN A 242 7.28 8.09 -6.44
CA ASN A 242 7.31 8.20 -7.91
C ASN A 242 6.40 9.31 -8.45
N GLU A 243 5.59 9.95 -7.59
CA GLU A 243 4.73 11.09 -7.94
C GLU A 243 5.19 12.37 -7.23
N GLU A 244 4.86 13.53 -7.81
CA GLU A 244 5.13 14.84 -7.17
C GLU A 244 4.19 15.16 -6.01
N ALA A 245 3.01 14.52 -6.00
CA ALA A 245 1.97 14.68 -5.01
C ALA A 245 1.14 13.40 -4.91
N LEU A 246 0.51 13.20 -3.75
CA LEU A 246 -0.60 12.28 -3.59
C LEU A 246 -1.88 12.95 -4.09
N PHE A 247 -2.79 12.18 -4.65
CA PHE A 247 -4.16 12.61 -4.94
C PHE A 247 -5.11 11.77 -4.12
N GLY A 248 -6.15 12.40 -3.59
CA GLY A 248 -6.98 11.70 -2.64
C GLY A 248 -8.10 12.51 -2.04
N VAL A 249 -8.86 11.80 -1.21
CA VAL A 249 -9.91 12.33 -0.36
C VAL A 249 -9.63 11.98 1.09
N ASP A 250 -10.04 12.88 1.96
CA ASP A 250 -9.85 12.77 3.40
C ASP A 250 -11.23 12.92 4.05
N ASP A 251 -11.70 11.87 4.72
CA ASP A 251 -12.91 11.85 5.54
C ASP A 251 -12.59 11.22 6.90
N PRO A 252 -13.21 11.66 8.02
CA PRO A 252 -12.88 11.17 9.36
C PRO A 252 -13.12 9.66 9.56
N GLU A 253 -13.92 9.03 8.70
CA GLU A 253 -14.12 7.59 8.70
C GLU A 253 -13.14 6.89 7.75
N ILE A 254 -13.01 7.38 6.52
CA ILE A 254 -12.19 6.77 5.47
C ILE A 254 -11.40 7.82 4.69
N ALA A 255 -10.09 7.63 4.58
CA ALA A 255 -9.27 8.41 3.64
C ALA A 255 -8.78 7.50 2.52
N ALA A 256 -8.52 8.08 1.37
CA ALA A 256 -7.85 7.38 0.29
C ALA A 256 -6.86 8.30 -0.41
N ALA A 257 -5.63 7.81 -0.63
CA ALA A 257 -4.59 8.55 -1.31
C ALA A 257 -3.74 7.68 -2.23
N GLY A 258 -3.42 8.25 -3.38
CA GLY A 258 -2.87 7.53 -4.51
C GLY A 258 -2.36 8.42 -5.63
N THR A 259 -2.42 7.87 -6.84
CA THR A 259 -2.09 8.56 -8.09
C THR A 259 -3.25 9.48 -8.55
N PRO A 260 -3.00 10.42 -9.48
CA PRO A 260 -4.08 11.04 -10.22
C PRO A 260 -4.94 9.99 -10.95
N ILE A 261 -6.17 10.39 -11.31
CA ILE A 261 -7.02 9.59 -12.20
C ILE A 261 -6.44 9.68 -13.61
N GLU A 262 -6.13 8.53 -14.20
CA GLU A 262 -5.50 8.41 -15.51
C GLU A 262 -6.34 7.54 -16.45
N ILE A 263 -6.27 7.84 -17.75
CA ILE A 263 -6.87 7.02 -18.80
C ILE A 263 -5.88 5.92 -19.19
N VAL A 264 -6.22 4.67 -18.84
CA VAL A 264 -5.37 3.49 -19.00
C VAL A 264 -5.86 2.66 -20.17
N GLY A 265 -5.17 2.75 -21.30
CA GLY A 265 -5.47 1.95 -22.49
C GLY A 265 -5.02 0.48 -22.40
N PRO A 266 -5.41 -0.37 -23.37
CA PRO A 266 -4.96 -1.76 -23.46
C PRO A 266 -3.44 -1.89 -23.43
N GLY A 267 -2.94 -2.80 -22.59
CA GLY A 267 -1.52 -3.10 -22.39
C GLY A 267 -0.76 -2.07 -21.55
N ALA A 268 -1.40 -0.98 -21.11
CA ALA A 268 -0.78 0.04 -20.27
C ALA A 268 -0.72 -0.37 -18.79
N THR A 269 0.19 0.26 -18.06
CA THR A 269 0.46 0.01 -16.65
C THR A 269 0.35 1.32 -15.87
N VAL A 270 -0.24 1.26 -14.68
CA VAL A 270 -0.17 2.33 -13.67
C VAL A 270 0.56 1.78 -12.45
N GLY A 271 1.49 2.55 -11.91
CA GLY A 271 2.29 2.16 -10.75
C GLY A 271 2.33 3.26 -9.71
N PHE A 272 2.26 2.88 -8.44
CA PHE A 272 2.30 3.79 -7.31
C PHE A 272 3.30 3.29 -6.27
N GLU A 273 4.36 4.08 -6.06
CA GLU A 273 5.35 3.86 -5.03
C GLU A 273 5.18 4.89 -3.93
N ARG A 274 5.16 4.43 -2.68
CA ARG A 274 5.02 5.28 -1.51
C ARG A 274 5.81 4.75 -0.33
N PHE A 275 6.15 5.68 0.56
CA PHE A 275 6.78 5.38 1.83
C PHE A 275 5.80 5.73 2.94
N VAL A 276 5.45 4.73 3.75
CA VAL A 276 4.57 4.87 4.91
C VAL A 276 5.44 4.89 6.14
N ILE A 277 5.22 5.86 7.03
CA ILE A 277 6.00 6.08 8.24
C ILE A 277 5.09 5.82 9.43
N ALA A 278 5.59 5.11 10.42
CA ALA A 278 5.02 5.09 11.76
C ALA A 278 6.01 5.74 12.73
N ALA A 279 5.54 6.72 13.50
CA ALA A 279 6.37 7.46 14.43
C ALA A 279 5.67 7.66 15.77
N GLY A 280 6.46 7.89 16.79
CA GLY A 280 5.97 8.02 18.14
C GLY A 280 5.84 6.66 18.80
N ALA A 281 4.96 6.63 19.77
CA ALA A 281 5.13 5.81 20.93
C ALA A 281 4.89 4.32 20.70
N GLY A 282 3.67 3.85 20.90
CA GLY A 282 3.55 2.79 21.90
C GLY A 282 4.07 3.27 23.28
N GLN A 283 5.32 3.74 23.37
CA GLN A 283 5.85 4.76 24.30
C GLN A 283 6.86 5.74 23.63
N GLY A 284 6.67 7.06 23.78
CA GLY A 284 7.67 8.11 23.47
C GLY A 284 7.09 9.46 22.96
N PRO A 285 7.51 10.63 23.50
CA PRO A 285 8.45 10.87 24.59
C PRO A 285 7.87 10.62 26.00
#